data_AF-A0AA44W9Z7-F1
#
_entry.id   AF-A0AA44W9Z7-F1
#
_cell.length_a   1.000
_cell.length_b   1.000
_cell.length_c   1.000
_cell.angle_alpha   90.00
_cell.angle_beta   90.00
_cell.angle_gamma   90.00
#
_symmetry.space_group_name_H-M   'P 1'
#
loop_
_entity.id
_entity.type
_entity.pdbx_description
1 polymer ?
#
loop_
_entity_poly.entity_id
_entity_poly.type
_entity_poly.pdbx_seq_one_letter_code
_entity_poly.pdbx_strand_id
1 'polypeptide(L)'
;MTALDRSSPTLPRQIRAHFDDTTITLYQAYSAAIAEPAVAAQKLTAAPSFKPTRMTWVKPSWAWMLYRAGYSFKDAGQERILALKMRHADFLALLLRGVLASQATTAEGEVRVQWDPERTVRLGKLPHRSIQIGIPRGLSRQWADEWVVEIEDVTDRARKLKELLDTKPGVSNAELLEMGLIPEERAFQVPEDVIRRLGIDETPTVKPEDRA
;
A
#
# COMPACT_ATOMS: atom_id res chain seq x y z
N MET A 1 -19.34 -28.03 16.91
CA MET A 1 -18.05 -28.39 16.27
C MET A 1 -17.80 -27.38 15.16
N THR A 2 -17.13 -26.28 15.52
CA THR A 2 -16.82 -25.19 14.58
C THR A 2 -15.65 -25.65 13.72
N ALA A 3 -15.83 -25.65 12.40
CA ALA A 3 -14.72 -25.86 11.48
C ALA A 3 -13.68 -24.76 11.75
N LEU A 4 -12.50 -25.17 12.23
CA LEU A 4 -11.33 -24.31 12.30
C LEU A 4 -11.05 -23.85 10.87
N ASP A 5 -11.23 -22.55 10.62
CA ASP A 5 -10.74 -21.87 9.44
C ASP A 5 -9.23 -22.16 9.33
N ARG A 6 -8.85 -22.98 8.34
CA ARG A 6 -7.47 -23.42 8.12
C ARG A 6 -6.70 -22.40 7.28
N SER A 7 -6.86 -21.11 7.57
CA SER A 7 -6.01 -20.09 6.98
C SER A 7 -4.67 -20.10 7.71
N SER A 8 -3.58 -20.36 6.98
CA SER A 8 -2.22 -20.29 7.53
C SER A 8 -1.99 -18.92 8.17
N PRO A 9 -1.32 -18.84 9.33
CA PRO A 9 -1.07 -17.57 10.00
C PRO A 9 -0.32 -16.61 9.07
N THR A 10 -0.74 -15.34 9.06
CA THR A 10 -0.08 -14.30 8.27
C THR A 10 1.35 -14.10 8.77
N LEU A 11 2.32 -14.12 7.86
CA LEU A 11 3.74 -13.95 8.18
C LEU A 11 4.02 -12.54 8.73
N PRO A 12 5.03 -12.37 9.61
CA PRO A 12 5.28 -11.08 10.27
C PRO A 12 5.57 -9.93 9.30
N ARG A 13 6.32 -10.14 8.23
CA ARG A 13 6.61 -9.17 7.16
C ARG A 13 6.24 -9.77 5.82
N GLN A 14 5.13 -9.30 5.26
CA GLN A 14 4.61 -9.70 3.96
C GLN A 14 4.09 -8.47 3.23
N ILE A 15 4.32 -8.38 1.92
CA ILE A 15 3.67 -7.36 1.10
C ILE A 15 2.25 -7.85 0.80
N ARG A 16 1.26 -7.22 1.43
CA ARG A 16 -0.16 -7.44 1.13
C ARG A 16 -0.70 -6.24 0.37
N ALA A 17 -1.42 -6.51 -0.71
CA ALA A 17 -1.92 -5.48 -1.60
C ALA A 17 -3.14 -5.99 -2.38
N HIS A 18 -3.88 -5.04 -2.94
CA HIS A 18 -4.83 -5.32 -4.01
C HIS A 18 -4.10 -5.27 -5.36
N PHE A 19 -4.28 -6.30 -6.18
CA PHE A 19 -3.64 -6.43 -7.49
C PHE A 19 -4.41 -7.38 -8.40
N ASP A 20 -4.40 -7.08 -9.69
CA ASP A 20 -4.86 -7.94 -10.77
C ASP A 20 -3.66 -8.64 -11.45
N ASP A 21 -3.88 -9.23 -12.62
CA ASP A 21 -2.86 -9.97 -13.38
C ASP A 21 -1.69 -9.11 -13.87
N THR A 22 -1.85 -7.79 -13.91
CA THR A 22 -0.91 -6.86 -14.54
C THR A 22 -0.47 -5.70 -13.66
N THR A 23 -1.32 -5.28 -12.71
CA THR A 23 -1.09 -4.10 -11.87
C THR A 23 -1.28 -4.38 -10.39
N ILE A 24 -0.60 -3.58 -9.57
CA ILE A 24 -0.74 -3.51 -8.12
C ILE A 24 -1.18 -2.10 -7.73
N THR A 25 -2.07 -1.99 -6.74
CA THR A 25 -2.53 -0.71 -6.23
C THR A 25 -1.64 -0.21 -5.10
N LEU A 26 -1.22 1.05 -5.21
CA LEU A 26 -0.50 1.79 -4.19
C LEU A 26 -1.30 3.02 -3.77
N TYR A 27 -1.39 3.27 -2.47
CA TYR A 27 -2.15 4.40 -1.94
C TYR A 27 -1.27 5.56 -1.50
N GLN A 28 -1.73 6.78 -1.77
CA GLN A 28 -1.21 8.03 -1.21
C GLN A 28 -2.36 8.98 -0.89
N ALA A 29 -2.12 9.86 0.10
CA ALA A 29 -3.02 10.96 0.39
C ALA A 29 -2.42 12.29 -0.04
N TYR A 30 -3.28 13.18 -0.51
CA TYR A 30 -2.94 14.48 -1.06
C TYR A 30 -3.98 15.54 -0.65
N SER A 31 -3.66 16.80 -0.88
CA SER A 31 -4.66 17.87 -0.90
C SER A 31 -5.51 17.79 -2.17
N ALA A 32 -6.70 18.41 -2.15
CA ALA A 32 -7.54 18.55 -3.34
C ALA A 32 -6.79 19.17 -4.53
N ALA A 33 -5.95 20.19 -4.27
CA ALA A 33 -5.14 20.86 -5.29
C ALA A 33 -4.15 19.95 -6.04
N ILE A 34 -3.80 18.78 -5.47
CA ILE A 34 -3.00 17.77 -6.17
C ILE A 34 -3.89 16.68 -6.76
N ALA A 35 -4.83 16.17 -5.98
CA ALA A 35 -5.64 15.03 -6.38
C ALA A 35 -6.56 15.32 -7.57
N GLU A 36 -7.25 16.46 -7.58
CA GLU A 36 -8.25 16.76 -8.61
C GLU A 36 -7.62 16.88 -10.01
N PRO A 37 -6.54 17.66 -10.22
CA PRO A 37 -5.86 17.69 -11.52
C PRO A 37 -5.23 16.34 -11.87
N ALA A 38 -4.69 15.61 -10.88
CA ALA A 38 -4.04 14.33 -11.13
C ALA A 38 -5.02 13.28 -11.63
N VAL A 39 -6.21 13.20 -11.03
CA VAL A 39 -7.29 12.28 -11.45
C VAL A 39 -7.83 12.69 -12.82
N ALA A 40 -8.12 13.98 -13.02
CA ALA A 40 -8.66 14.48 -14.29
C ALA A 40 -7.72 14.23 -15.48
N ALA A 41 -6.40 14.38 -15.27
CA ALA A 41 -5.39 14.20 -16.31
C ALA A 41 -4.75 12.80 -16.31
N GLN A 42 -5.15 11.92 -15.38
CA GLN A 42 -4.49 10.62 -15.12
C GLN A 42 -2.96 10.76 -14.97
N LYS A 43 -2.51 11.83 -14.30
CA LYS A 43 -1.09 12.16 -14.17
C LYS A 43 -0.80 13.05 -12.98
N LEU A 44 -0.03 12.56 -12.00
CA LEU A 44 0.28 13.32 -10.77
C LEU A 44 0.97 14.66 -11.05
N THR A 45 1.85 14.73 -12.04
CA THR A 45 2.57 15.96 -12.41
C THR A 45 1.72 16.98 -13.17
N ALA A 46 0.46 16.66 -13.52
CA ALA A 46 -0.48 17.64 -14.03
C ALA A 46 -0.89 18.66 -12.95
N ALA A 47 -0.76 18.32 -11.68
CA ALA A 47 -0.97 19.24 -10.58
C ALA A 47 0.26 20.12 -10.32
N PRO A 48 0.17 21.47 -10.42
CA PRO A 48 1.31 22.36 -10.15
C PRO A 48 1.85 22.26 -8.71
N SER A 49 0.98 21.87 -7.78
CA SER A 49 1.37 21.68 -6.37
C SER A 49 2.09 20.35 -6.11
N PHE A 50 2.09 19.41 -7.05
CA PHE A 50 2.85 18.17 -6.92
C PHE A 50 4.34 18.46 -7.12
N LYS A 51 5.16 18.07 -6.14
CA LYS A 51 6.61 18.34 -6.13
C LYS A 51 7.39 17.03 -6.35
N PRO A 52 7.71 16.65 -7.59
CA PRO A 52 8.55 15.47 -7.85
C PRO A 52 9.99 15.66 -7.37
N THR A 53 10.34 16.86 -6.89
CA THR A 53 11.63 17.16 -6.25
C THR A 53 11.69 16.71 -4.79
N ARG A 54 10.64 16.11 -4.24
CA ARG A 54 10.63 15.55 -2.87
C ARG A 54 10.51 14.04 -2.89
N MET A 55 11.01 13.42 -1.83
CA MET A 55 10.71 12.01 -1.57
C MET A 55 9.21 11.87 -1.32
N THR A 56 8.59 10.84 -1.91
CA THR A 56 7.18 10.53 -1.70
C THR A 56 7.01 9.11 -1.18
N TRP A 57 5.95 8.86 -0.41
CA TRP A 57 5.78 7.58 0.31
C TRP A 57 4.50 6.87 -0.07
N VAL A 58 4.63 5.75 -0.78
CA VAL A 58 3.52 4.88 -1.21
C VAL A 58 3.30 3.73 -0.22
N LYS A 59 2.06 3.25 -0.15
CA LYS A 59 1.63 2.16 0.74
C LYS A 59 0.73 1.20 -0.05
N PRO A 60 1.06 -0.10 -0.15
CA PRO A 60 0.15 -1.07 -0.76
C PRO A 60 -1.08 -1.36 0.12
N SER A 61 -0.95 -1.23 1.44
CA SER A 61 -2.03 -1.48 2.41
C SER A 61 -3.01 -0.29 2.52
N TRP A 62 -4.28 -0.59 2.27
CA TRP A 62 -5.43 0.30 2.44
C TRP A 62 -5.57 0.73 3.89
N ALA A 63 -5.55 -0.23 4.82
CA ALA A 63 -5.70 0.06 6.25
C ALA A 63 -4.54 0.92 6.78
N TRP A 64 -3.31 0.68 6.32
CA TRP A 64 -2.17 1.53 6.67
C TRP A 64 -2.33 2.94 6.11
N MET A 65 -2.83 3.09 4.87
CA MET A 65 -3.14 4.41 4.32
C MET A 65 -4.24 5.13 5.12
N LEU A 66 -5.34 4.44 5.46
CA LEU A 66 -6.42 5.01 6.27
C LEU A 66 -5.93 5.49 7.64
N TYR A 67 -5.07 4.71 8.30
CA TYR A 67 -4.44 5.13 9.56
C TYR A 67 -3.63 6.42 9.39
N ARG A 68 -2.88 6.53 8.28
CA ARG A 68 -1.98 7.67 8.04
C ARG A 68 -2.72 8.96 7.70
N ALA A 69 -3.84 8.85 6.97
CA ALA A 69 -4.69 9.98 6.57
C ALA A 69 -5.94 10.19 7.44
N GLY A 70 -6.16 9.37 8.48
CA GLY A 70 -7.36 9.45 9.32
C GLY A 70 -8.65 9.31 8.50
N TYR A 71 -8.72 8.32 7.60
CA TYR A 71 -9.82 8.15 6.63
C TYR A 71 -10.11 9.39 5.76
N SER A 72 -9.07 10.19 5.46
CA SER A 72 -9.19 11.46 4.71
C SER A 72 -9.67 12.66 5.54
N PHE A 73 -9.69 12.56 6.87
CA PHE A 73 -10.11 13.63 7.79
C PHE A 73 -8.96 14.22 8.63
N LYS A 74 -7.71 13.79 8.43
CA LYS A 74 -6.59 14.20 9.28
C LYS A 74 -6.21 15.67 9.15
N ASP A 75 -6.01 16.14 7.91
CA ASP A 75 -5.67 17.53 7.60
C ASP A 75 -5.88 17.80 6.09
N ALA A 76 -5.86 19.08 5.70
CA ALA A 76 -6.07 19.51 4.31
C ALA A 76 -5.00 19.00 3.32
N GLY A 77 -3.81 18.63 3.81
CA GLY A 77 -2.75 18.02 2.99
C GLY A 77 -2.99 16.54 2.68
N GLN A 78 -3.97 15.92 3.35
CA GLN A 78 -4.29 14.48 3.25
C GLN A 78 -5.81 14.25 3.12
N GLU A 79 -6.53 15.24 2.59
CA GLU A 79 -8.00 15.21 2.50
C GLU A 79 -8.54 14.40 1.32
N ARG A 80 -7.66 14.00 0.39
CA ARG A 80 -7.94 13.09 -0.73
C ARG A 80 -7.06 11.85 -0.65
N ILE A 81 -7.61 10.66 -0.89
CA ILE A 81 -6.86 9.40 -0.98
C ILE A 81 -6.95 8.89 -2.41
N LEU A 82 -5.79 8.71 -3.04
CA LEU A 82 -5.68 8.16 -4.39
C LEU A 82 -5.22 6.72 -4.34
N ALA A 83 -5.88 5.87 -5.12
CA ALA A 83 -5.41 4.56 -5.53
C ALA A 83 -4.63 4.71 -6.85
N LEU A 84 -3.35 4.36 -6.82
CA LEU A 84 -2.40 4.52 -7.92
C LEU A 84 -2.03 3.13 -8.42
N LYS A 85 -2.50 2.74 -9.61
CA LYS A 85 -2.11 1.45 -10.19
C LYS A 85 -0.73 1.55 -10.81
N MET A 86 0.07 0.52 -10.60
CA MET A 86 1.44 0.42 -11.09
C MET A 86 1.63 -0.98 -11.67
N ARG A 87 2.34 -1.11 -12.80
CA ARG A 87 2.62 -2.43 -13.39
C ARG A 87 3.45 -3.26 -12.42
N HIS A 88 3.22 -4.57 -12.36
CA HIS A 88 4.01 -5.46 -11.50
C HIS A 88 5.51 -5.35 -11.76
N ALA A 89 5.90 -5.29 -13.04
CA ALA A 89 7.30 -5.16 -13.43
C ALA A 89 7.98 -3.89 -12.86
N ASP A 90 7.29 -2.75 -12.91
CA ASP A 90 7.82 -1.51 -12.34
C ASP A 90 7.86 -1.58 -10.82
N PHE A 91 6.86 -2.20 -10.19
CA PHE A 91 6.81 -2.35 -8.73
C PHE A 91 7.96 -3.23 -8.24
N LEU A 92 8.23 -4.35 -8.92
CA LEU A 92 9.39 -5.19 -8.65
C LEU A 92 10.70 -4.43 -8.88
N ALA A 93 10.82 -3.67 -9.97
CA ALA A 93 11.99 -2.82 -10.23
C ALA A 93 12.20 -1.77 -9.13
N LEU A 94 11.13 -1.23 -8.55
CA LEU A 94 11.18 -0.32 -7.40
C LEU A 94 11.69 -1.05 -6.15
N LEU A 95 11.16 -2.24 -5.85
CA LEU A 95 11.54 -3.03 -4.67
C LEU A 95 13.00 -3.52 -4.74
N LEU A 96 13.50 -3.86 -5.92
CA LEU A 96 14.90 -4.26 -6.13
C LEU A 96 15.91 -3.15 -5.80
N ARG A 97 15.48 -1.88 -5.93
CA ARG A 97 16.26 -0.70 -5.51
C ARG A 97 16.12 -0.38 -4.02
N GLY A 98 15.25 -1.11 -3.30
CA GLY A 98 14.87 -0.86 -1.93
C GLY A 98 15.99 -1.13 -0.93
N VAL A 99 16.15 -0.25 0.04
CA VAL A 99 17.03 -0.41 1.21
C VAL A 99 16.19 -0.20 2.46
N LEU A 100 16.35 -1.08 3.45
CA LEU A 100 15.67 -0.90 4.73
C LEU A 100 16.06 0.45 5.35
N ALA A 101 15.10 1.23 5.83
CA ALA A 101 15.36 2.57 6.34
C ALA A 101 16.32 2.60 7.53
N SER A 102 16.47 1.49 8.27
CA SER A 102 17.48 1.34 9.33
C SER A 102 18.92 1.18 8.81
N GLN A 103 19.07 0.82 7.52
CA GLN A 103 20.34 0.63 6.83
C GLN A 103 20.62 1.74 5.81
N ALA A 104 19.58 2.49 5.42
CA ALA A 104 19.69 3.56 4.46
C ALA A 104 20.67 4.63 4.96
N THR A 105 21.62 5.00 4.10
CA THR A 105 22.52 6.10 4.42
C THR A 105 21.78 7.44 4.26
N THR A 106 22.37 8.53 4.75
CA THR A 106 21.86 9.87 4.42
C THR A 106 22.02 10.21 2.94
N ALA A 107 22.64 9.33 2.13
CA ALA A 107 22.82 9.52 0.71
C ALA A 107 21.48 9.73 -0.01
N GLU A 108 21.44 10.75 -0.86
CA GLU A 108 20.29 11.05 -1.69
C GLU A 108 20.22 10.02 -2.83
N GLY A 109 19.10 9.32 -2.96
CA GLY A 109 18.84 8.46 -4.13
C GLY A 109 18.37 7.03 -3.84
N GLU A 110 18.38 6.59 -2.59
CA GLU A 110 17.91 5.25 -2.22
C GLU A 110 16.37 5.17 -2.15
N VAL A 111 15.80 4.07 -2.65
CA VAL A 111 14.40 3.72 -2.36
C VAL A 111 14.35 3.20 -0.93
N ARG A 112 13.66 3.92 -0.05
CA ARG A 112 13.64 3.60 1.39
C ARG A 112 12.47 2.69 1.72
N VAL A 113 12.71 1.60 2.41
CA VAL A 113 11.66 0.66 2.82
C VAL A 113 11.52 0.66 4.33
N GLN A 114 10.28 0.81 4.80
CA GLN A 114 9.91 0.74 6.21
C GLN A 114 8.88 -0.37 6.43
N TRP A 115 9.09 -1.17 7.48
CA TRP A 115 8.13 -2.14 7.99
C TRP A 115 7.40 -1.57 9.19
N ASP A 116 6.27 -0.94 8.92
CA ASP A 116 5.41 -0.31 9.92
C ASP A 116 4.43 -1.31 10.53
N PRO A 117 3.86 -1.02 11.72
CA PRO A 117 2.77 -1.81 12.27
C PRO A 117 1.57 -1.84 11.32
N GLU A 118 1.06 -3.03 10.97
CA GLU A 118 -0.17 -3.13 10.20
C GLU A 118 -1.40 -2.79 11.08
N ARG A 119 -2.51 -2.50 10.40
CA ARG A 119 -3.76 -2.04 10.99
C ARG A 119 -4.94 -2.83 10.45
N THR A 120 -5.94 -3.02 11.29
CA THR A 120 -7.29 -3.31 10.79
C THR A 120 -7.88 -2.05 10.16
N VAL A 121 -8.95 -2.19 9.38
CA VAL A 121 -9.72 -1.04 8.89
C VAL A 121 -10.43 -0.25 10.00
N ARG A 122 -10.32 -0.70 11.26
CA ARG A 122 -10.77 0.01 12.48
C ARG A 122 -9.59 0.66 13.22
N LEU A 123 -8.42 0.70 12.58
CA LEU A 123 -7.16 1.25 13.08
C LEU A 123 -6.57 0.51 14.30
N GLY A 124 -7.05 -0.70 14.60
CA GLY A 124 -6.44 -1.57 15.61
C GLY A 124 -5.13 -2.17 15.12
N LYS A 125 -4.13 -2.34 15.99
CA LYS A 125 -2.82 -2.92 15.61
C LYS A 125 -2.95 -4.41 15.30
N LEU A 126 -2.24 -4.87 14.26
CA LEU A 126 -2.10 -6.29 13.92
C LEU A 126 -0.70 -6.81 14.28
N PRO A 127 -0.52 -8.14 14.44
CA PRO A 127 0.76 -8.74 14.82
C PRO A 127 1.79 -8.78 13.68
N HIS A 128 1.36 -8.55 12.44
CA HIS A 128 2.23 -8.44 11.26
C HIS A 128 2.43 -6.97 10.85
N ARG A 129 3.25 -6.76 9.82
CA ARG A 129 3.76 -5.46 9.39
C ARG A 129 3.28 -5.11 7.98
N SER A 130 3.07 -3.82 7.74
CA SER A 130 2.86 -3.25 6.41
C SER A 130 4.16 -2.69 5.87
N ILE A 131 4.36 -2.79 4.56
CA ILE A 131 5.45 -2.08 3.88
C ILE A 131 5.04 -0.63 3.57
N GLN A 132 5.97 0.31 3.75
CA GLN A 132 5.88 1.68 3.27
C GLN A 132 7.16 2.00 2.49
N ILE A 133 7.01 2.54 1.27
CA ILE A 133 8.12 2.67 0.30
C ILE A 133 8.31 4.15 -0.04
N GLY A 134 9.50 4.67 0.24
CA GLY A 134 9.94 6.03 -0.01
C GLY A 134 10.66 6.12 -1.34
N ILE A 135 10.02 6.77 -2.31
CA ILE A 135 10.53 6.98 -3.66
C ILE A 135 11.36 8.27 -3.66
N PRO A 136 12.67 8.21 -3.92
CA PRO A 136 13.58 9.35 -3.78
C PRO A 136 13.37 10.40 -4.88
N ARG A 137 13.89 11.61 -4.65
CA ARG A 137 13.83 12.75 -5.60
C ARG A 137 14.24 12.36 -7.02
N GLY A 138 15.33 11.60 -7.17
CA GLY A 138 15.85 11.19 -8.48
C GLY A 138 14.93 10.25 -9.26
N LEU A 139 13.95 9.61 -8.59
CA LEU A 139 13.02 8.65 -9.21
C LEU A 139 11.57 9.14 -9.21
N SER A 140 11.21 10.09 -8.33
CA SER A 140 9.84 10.54 -8.10
C SER A 140 9.15 11.08 -9.35
N ARG A 141 9.89 11.80 -10.23
CA ARG A 141 9.34 12.23 -11.53
C ARG A 141 9.01 11.05 -12.44
N GLN A 142 9.96 10.14 -12.64
CA GLN A 142 9.76 8.97 -13.50
C GLN A 142 8.59 8.13 -12.98
N TRP A 143 8.56 7.85 -11.68
CA TRP A 143 7.47 7.11 -11.06
C TRP A 143 6.11 7.78 -11.32
N ALA A 144 6.01 9.10 -11.12
CA ALA A 144 4.77 9.85 -11.28
C ALA A 144 4.31 10.00 -12.74
N ASP A 145 5.25 10.04 -13.70
CA ASP A 145 4.99 10.29 -15.12
C ASP A 145 4.82 9.00 -15.94
N GLU A 146 5.50 7.91 -15.55
CA GLU A 146 5.65 6.70 -16.37
C GLU A 146 5.17 5.42 -15.68
N TRP A 147 5.29 5.31 -14.35
CA TRP A 147 5.03 4.05 -13.66
C TRP A 147 3.61 3.96 -13.07
N VAL A 148 3.00 5.10 -12.75
CA VAL A 148 1.58 5.17 -12.40
C VAL A 148 0.77 5.14 -13.70
N VAL A 149 -0.01 4.07 -13.88
CA VAL A 149 -0.78 3.82 -15.11
C VAL A 149 -2.26 4.16 -14.98
N GLU A 150 -2.78 4.26 -13.76
CA GLU A 150 -4.17 4.65 -13.47
C GLU A 150 -4.23 5.35 -12.11
N ILE A 151 -5.09 6.36 -12.00
CA ILE A 151 -5.33 7.14 -10.78
C ILE A 151 -6.83 7.18 -10.50
N GLU A 152 -7.25 6.56 -9.40
CA GLU A 152 -8.63 6.62 -8.90
C GLU A 152 -8.68 7.43 -7.60
N ASP A 153 -9.59 8.40 -7.50
CA ASP A 153 -9.94 9.03 -6.21
C ASP A 153 -10.85 8.09 -5.43
N VAL A 154 -10.32 7.50 -4.36
CA VAL A 154 -11.03 6.56 -3.47
C VAL A 154 -11.43 7.23 -2.14
N THR A 155 -11.44 8.56 -2.09
CA THR A 155 -11.80 9.34 -0.89
C THR A 155 -13.19 8.99 -0.38
N ASP A 156 -14.17 8.92 -1.27
CA ASP A 156 -15.56 8.62 -0.87
C ASP A 156 -15.69 7.18 -0.33
N ARG A 157 -14.89 6.24 -0.84
CA ARG A 157 -14.80 4.87 -0.31
C ARG A 157 -14.30 4.89 1.14
N ALA A 158 -13.24 5.65 1.42
CA ALA A 158 -12.69 5.80 2.77
C ALA A 158 -13.68 6.47 3.74
N ARG A 159 -14.39 7.51 3.29
CA ARG A 159 -15.36 8.25 4.11
C ARG A 159 -16.60 7.42 4.42
N LYS A 160 -17.16 6.72 3.42
CA LYS A 160 -18.29 5.78 3.59
C LYS A 160 -17.93 4.63 4.52
N LEU A 161 -16.70 4.10 4.39
CA LEU A 161 -16.19 3.11 5.33
C LEU A 161 -16.21 3.66 6.76
N LYS A 162 -15.65 4.86 6.99
CA LYS A 162 -15.62 5.47 8.33
C LYS A 162 -17.03 5.66 8.89
N GLU A 163 -17.94 6.22 8.10
CA GLU A 163 -19.34 6.43 8.50
C GLU A 163 -20.02 5.11 8.89
N LEU A 164 -19.84 4.06 8.09
CA LEU A 164 -20.41 2.75 8.37
C LEU A 164 -19.82 2.11 9.63
N LEU A 165 -18.51 2.28 9.88
CA LEU A 165 -17.87 1.79 11.11
C LEU A 165 -18.40 2.49 12.36
N ASP A 166 -18.74 3.78 12.26
CA ASP A 166 -19.30 4.54 13.37
C ASP A 166 -20.77 4.19 13.64
N THR A 167 -21.54 3.96 12.58
CA THR A 167 -22.99 3.72 12.66
C THR A 167 -23.35 2.24 12.84
N LYS A 168 -22.49 1.32 12.40
CA LYS A 168 -22.65 -0.14 12.54
C LYS A 168 -21.35 -0.78 13.05
N PRO A 169 -21.01 -0.64 14.36
CA PRO A 169 -19.74 -1.13 14.92
C PRO A 169 -19.51 -2.65 14.74
N GLY A 170 -20.58 -3.44 14.59
CA GLY A 170 -20.53 -4.88 14.39
C GLY A 170 -20.40 -5.35 12.93
N VAL A 171 -20.29 -4.45 11.96
CA VAL A 171 -20.15 -4.84 10.54
C VAL A 171 -18.90 -5.70 10.33
N SER A 172 -19.04 -6.84 9.67
CA SER A 172 -17.93 -7.76 9.41
C SER A 172 -17.04 -7.26 8.27
N ASN A 173 -15.80 -7.76 8.20
CA ASN A 173 -14.94 -7.46 7.04
C ASN A 173 -15.51 -8.06 5.73
N ALA A 174 -16.25 -9.18 5.81
CA ALA A 174 -16.90 -9.78 4.65
C ALA A 174 -17.97 -8.86 4.07
N GLU A 175 -18.86 -8.30 4.90
CA GLU A 175 -19.84 -7.29 4.48
C GLU A 175 -19.16 -6.06 3.87
N LEU A 176 -18.08 -5.56 4.50
CA LEU A 176 -17.34 -4.41 3.97
C LEU A 176 -16.72 -4.68 2.59
N LEU A 177 -16.25 -5.92 2.37
CA LEU A 177 -15.69 -6.36 1.09
C LEU A 177 -16.78 -6.46 0.02
N GLU A 178 -17.93 -7.06 0.35
CA GLU A 178 -19.10 -7.15 -0.54
C GLU A 178 -19.62 -5.76 -0.94
N MET A 179 -19.55 -4.78 -0.03
CA MET A 179 -19.91 -3.38 -0.29
C MET A 179 -18.83 -2.61 -1.07
N GLY A 180 -17.67 -3.21 -1.35
CA GLY A 180 -16.54 -2.54 -2.01
C GLY A 180 -15.89 -1.42 -1.18
N LEU A 181 -16.08 -1.41 0.13
CA LEU A 181 -15.53 -0.40 1.04
C LEU A 181 -14.12 -0.72 1.51
N ILE A 182 -13.73 -1.99 1.43
CA ILE A 182 -12.35 -2.44 1.59
C ILE A 182 -11.96 -3.28 0.37
N PRO A 183 -10.73 -3.18 -0.12
CA PRO A 183 -10.23 -4.07 -1.17
C PRO A 183 -9.87 -5.44 -0.58
N GLU A 184 -9.92 -6.48 -1.41
CA GLU A 184 -9.30 -7.75 -1.07
C GLU A 184 -7.77 -7.61 -1.22
N GLU A 185 -7.07 -7.58 -0.09
CA GLU A 185 -5.61 -7.50 -0.04
C GLU A 185 -5.02 -8.86 0.29
N ARG A 186 -4.22 -9.39 -0.63
CA ARG A 186 -3.58 -10.70 -0.55
C ARG A 186 -2.06 -10.58 -0.71
N ALA A 187 -1.35 -11.65 -0.40
CA ALA A 187 0.10 -11.68 -0.47
C ALA A 187 0.59 -11.49 -1.91
N PHE A 188 1.36 -10.43 -2.16
CA PHE A 188 2.03 -10.21 -3.43
C PHE A 188 3.34 -10.99 -3.45
N GLN A 189 3.48 -11.92 -4.40
CA GLN A 189 4.68 -12.74 -4.54
C GLN A 189 5.81 -11.90 -5.12
N VAL A 190 7.01 -12.05 -4.55
CA VAL A 190 8.21 -11.34 -5.00
C VAL A 190 9.37 -12.32 -5.18
N PRO A 191 10.35 -12.02 -6.04
CA PRO A 191 11.49 -12.89 -6.23
C PRO A 191 12.41 -12.91 -4.98
N GLU A 192 13.20 -13.98 -4.85
CA GLU A 192 14.02 -14.29 -3.67
C GLU A 192 15.05 -13.18 -3.32
N ASP A 193 15.55 -12.45 -4.32
CA ASP A 193 16.44 -11.32 -4.12
C ASP A 193 15.76 -10.15 -3.40
N VAL A 194 14.50 -9.83 -3.74
CA VAL A 194 13.67 -8.86 -3.02
C VAL A 194 13.39 -9.33 -1.60
N ILE A 195 13.12 -10.63 -1.41
CA ILE A 195 12.86 -11.22 -0.10
C ILE A 195 14.04 -11.02 0.82
N ARG A 196 15.23 -11.45 0.39
CA ARG A 196 16.48 -11.29 1.16
C ARG A 196 16.80 -9.82 1.43
N ARG A 197 16.69 -8.97 0.41
CA ARG A 197 17.02 -7.54 0.50
C ARG A 197 16.12 -6.77 1.47
N LEU A 198 14.82 -7.09 1.50
CA LEU A 198 13.84 -6.36 2.30
C LEU A 198 13.43 -7.10 3.57
N GLY A 199 14.01 -8.29 3.83
CA GLY A 199 13.66 -9.12 4.96
C GLY A 199 12.17 -9.47 4.98
N ILE A 200 11.62 -9.86 3.83
CA ILE A 200 10.27 -10.43 3.76
C ILE A 200 10.35 -11.83 4.35
N ASP A 201 9.37 -12.21 5.17
CA ASP A 201 9.32 -13.55 5.74
C ASP A 201 8.66 -14.50 4.72
N GLU A 202 9.20 -15.72 4.60
CA GLU A 202 8.65 -16.78 3.75
C GLU A 202 7.99 -17.87 4.58
N THR A 203 6.98 -18.54 4.03
CA THR A 203 6.53 -19.81 4.62
C THR A 203 7.59 -20.86 4.29
N PRO A 204 8.09 -21.63 5.25
CA PRO A 204 9.04 -22.70 4.97
C PRO A 204 8.45 -23.59 3.87
N THR A 205 9.13 -23.68 2.73
CA THR A 205 8.76 -24.68 1.71
C THR A 205 9.02 -26.04 2.32
N VAL A 206 7.97 -26.77 2.69
CA VAL A 206 8.09 -28.20 3.00
C VAL A 206 8.56 -28.85 1.71
N LYS A 207 9.82 -29.27 1.68
CA LYS A 207 10.33 -29.98 0.52
C LYS A 207 9.55 -31.29 0.36
N PRO A 208 9.33 -31.77 -0.88
CA PRO A 208 8.65 -33.05 -1.10
C PRO A 208 9.29 -34.21 -0.33
N GLU A 209 10.62 -34.15 -0.11
CA GLU A 209 11.39 -35.14 0.66
C GLU A 209 11.10 -35.18 2.17
N ASP A 210 10.51 -34.12 2.74
CA ASP A 210 10.18 -34.01 4.18
C ASP A 210 8.73 -34.42 4.49
N ARG A 211 7.99 -34.95 3.50
CA ARG A 211 6.61 -35.46 3.66
C ARG A 211 6.53 -36.97 3.96
N ALA A 212 7.66 -37.60 4.29
CA ALA A 212 7.74 -39.02 4.64
C ALA A 212 7.15 -39.33 6.02
#